data_AF-A0A848UDT8-F1
#
_entry.id   AF-A0A848UDT8-F1
#
_cell.length_a   1.000
_cell.length_b   1.000
_cell.length_c   1.000
_cell.angle_alpha   90.00
_cell.angle_beta   90.00
_cell.angle_gamma   90.00
#
_symmetry.space_group_name_H-M   'P 1'
#
loop_
_entity.id
_entity.type
_entity.pdbx_description
1 polymer ?
#
loop_
_entity_poly.entity_id
_entity_poly.type
_entity_poly.pdbx_seq_one_letter_code
_entity_poly.pdbx_strand_id
1 'polypeptide(L)'
;MLTAVVTRGTAIEIRFVAAEEGEGELMSFEESQEFCEFPYETLEEYEANAEAAHPCQDGPSPLAVEVKELAWGAGAFIVLALLMRFWLFPAVKKGMDARYHLIHDGHEQATSSRAAARAEVAEYETALATVKAEANERVEAARATLEAERAARLTEVNAAIAAKKEAAAVEAAAAREAIRADVAAAAADVTSRTVELATGRVPDQAAVRAAVDGAMTAEVSA
;
A
#
# COMPACT_ATOMS: atom_id res chain seq x y z
N MET A 1 -44.97 -29.47 -56.55
CA MET A 1 -45.33 -29.93 -55.20
C MET A 1 -45.36 -28.72 -54.28
N LEU A 2 -46.52 -28.10 -54.12
CA LEU A 2 -46.75 -26.98 -53.22
C LEU A 2 -47.80 -27.44 -52.20
N THR A 3 -47.39 -27.54 -50.95
CA THR A 3 -48.20 -28.00 -49.82
C THR A 3 -48.65 -26.77 -49.04
N ALA A 4 -49.95 -26.46 -49.06
CA ALA A 4 -50.50 -25.41 -48.19
C ALA A 4 -51.08 -26.06 -46.93
N VAL A 5 -50.68 -25.55 -45.76
CA VAL A 5 -51.24 -25.92 -44.45
C VAL A 5 -52.20 -24.82 -44.03
N VAL A 6 -53.49 -25.12 -43.89
CA VAL A 6 -54.51 -24.15 -43.45
C VAL A 6 -54.83 -24.40 -41.97
N THR A 7 -54.56 -23.43 -41.11
CA THR A 7 -54.93 -23.48 -39.69
C THR A 7 -56.19 -22.65 -39.45
N ARG A 8 -57.24 -23.27 -38.89
CA ARG A 8 -58.41 -22.54 -38.35
C ARG A 8 -58.51 -22.82 -36.85
N GLY A 9 -58.19 -21.81 -36.03
CA GLY A 9 -58.26 -21.91 -34.56
C GLY A 9 -57.03 -22.54 -33.89
N THR A 10 -57.17 -22.96 -32.63
CA THR A 10 -56.08 -23.42 -31.75
C THR A 10 -55.73 -24.91 -31.82
N ALA A 11 -56.35 -25.66 -32.73
CA ALA A 11 -56.00 -27.06 -33.02
C ALA A 11 -55.64 -27.19 -34.51
N ILE A 12 -54.50 -27.83 -34.80
CA ILE A 12 -53.98 -28.02 -36.16
C ILE A 12 -54.37 -29.42 -36.62
N GLU A 13 -55.25 -29.52 -37.61
CA GLU A 13 -55.56 -30.77 -38.31
C GLU A 13 -54.94 -30.71 -39.72
N ILE A 14 -54.00 -31.62 -40.01
CA ILE A 14 -53.28 -31.67 -41.30
C ILE A 14 -53.95 -32.72 -42.19
N ARG A 15 -54.64 -32.29 -43.24
CA ARG A 15 -55.18 -33.18 -44.28
C ARG A 15 -54.59 -32.81 -45.64
N PHE A 16 -54.02 -33.79 -46.33
CA PHE A 16 -53.52 -33.63 -47.70
C PHE A 16 -54.70 -33.61 -48.67
N VAL A 17 -54.89 -32.50 -49.38
CA VAL A 17 -55.88 -32.38 -50.47
C VAL A 17 -55.09 -32.44 -51.77
N ALA A 18 -55.36 -33.44 -52.61
CA ALA A 18 -54.87 -33.47 -53.98
C ALA A 18 -55.57 -32.35 -54.76
N ALA A 19 -54.82 -31.59 -55.56
CA ALA A 19 -55.42 -30.63 -56.48
C ALA A 19 -56.29 -31.42 -57.46
N GLU A 20 -57.61 -31.35 -57.30
CA GLU A 20 -58.51 -31.81 -58.35
C GLU A 20 -58.33 -30.84 -59.53
N GLU A 21 -57.96 -31.40 -60.68
CA GLU A 21 -58.07 -30.77 -61.99
C GLU A 21 -59.56 -30.52 -62.25
N GLY A 22 -60.07 -29.42 -61.70
CA GLY A 22 -61.27 -28.80 -62.22
C GLY A 22 -60.93 -28.23 -63.59
N GLU A 23 -61.62 -28.70 -64.63
CA GLU A 23 -61.72 -28.05 -65.93
C GLU A 23 -62.36 -26.67 -65.74
N GLY A 24 -61.58 -25.73 -65.21
CA GLY A 24 -61.84 -24.30 -65.25
C GLY A 24 -60.83 -23.73 -66.23
N GLU A 25 -61.32 -23.34 -67.41
CA GLU A 25 -60.53 -22.60 -68.39
C GLU A 25 -59.85 -21.42 -67.69
N LEU A 26 -58.51 -21.35 -67.77
CA LEU A 26 -57.75 -20.24 -67.22
C LEU A 26 -58.15 -18.99 -68.01
N MET A 27 -59.05 -18.19 -67.45
CA MET A 27 -59.58 -16.99 -68.09
C MET A 27 -58.44 -16.10 -68.61
N SER A 28 -58.63 -15.59 -69.82
CA SER A 28 -57.72 -14.62 -70.41
C SER A 28 -57.70 -13.32 -69.57
N PHE A 29 -56.60 -12.56 -69.64
CA PHE A 29 -56.47 -11.28 -68.93
C PHE A 29 -57.63 -10.31 -69.25
N GLU A 30 -58.17 -10.37 -70.47
CA GLU A 30 -59.37 -9.62 -70.89
C GLU A 30 -60.66 -10.14 -70.24
N GLU A 31 -60.87 -11.45 -70.13
CA GLU A 31 -62.05 -12.01 -69.41
C GLU A 31 -62.03 -11.68 -67.91
N SER A 32 -60.85 -11.63 -67.29
CA SER A 32 -60.75 -11.30 -65.86
C SER A 32 -61.12 -9.85 -65.52
N GLN A 33 -61.15 -8.96 -66.51
CA GLN A 33 -61.63 -7.57 -66.32
C GLN A 33 -63.15 -7.45 -66.36
N GLU A 34 -63.84 -8.34 -67.08
CA GLU A 34 -65.31 -8.31 -67.17
C GLU A 34 -65.96 -8.89 -65.91
N PHE A 35 -65.23 -9.74 -65.18
CA PHE A 35 -65.70 -10.42 -63.96
C PHE A 35 -65.49 -9.58 -62.68
N CYS A 36 -66.11 -8.40 -62.61
CA CYS A 36 -66.22 -7.61 -61.38
C CYS A 36 -67.68 -7.52 -60.93
N GLU A 37 -68.35 -8.65 -60.72
CA GLU A 37 -69.73 -8.68 -60.26
C GLU A 37 -69.80 -8.91 -58.74
N PHE A 38 -70.10 -7.84 -58.00
CA PHE A 38 -70.67 -7.99 -56.66
C PHE A 38 -72.07 -8.61 -56.83
N PRO A 39 -72.41 -9.72 -56.17
CA PRO A 39 -73.66 -10.41 -56.44
C PRO A 39 -74.84 -9.55 -55.95
N TYR A 40 -75.73 -9.16 -56.87
CA TYR A 40 -77.03 -8.58 -56.56
C TYR A 40 -78.05 -9.69 -56.34
N GLU A 41 -78.78 -9.66 -55.23
CA GLU A 41 -79.71 -10.72 -54.86
C GLU A 41 -81.05 -10.65 -55.62
N THR A 42 -81.36 -9.59 -56.38
CA THR A 42 -82.65 -9.46 -57.10
C THR A 42 -82.53 -8.83 -58.50
N LEU A 43 -83.40 -9.27 -59.44
CA LEU A 43 -83.46 -8.79 -60.83
C LEU A 43 -83.92 -7.33 -60.96
N GLU A 44 -84.73 -6.83 -60.03
CA GLU A 44 -85.19 -5.43 -60.02
C GLU A 44 -84.05 -4.45 -59.73
N GLU A 45 -83.09 -4.84 -58.89
CA GLU A 45 -81.94 -4.04 -58.51
C GLU A 45 -80.88 -4.00 -59.63
N TYR A 46 -80.81 -5.08 -60.43
CA TYR A 46 -80.02 -5.15 -61.66
C TYR A 46 -80.52 -4.17 -62.71
N GLU A 47 -81.80 -4.22 -63.10
CA GLU A 47 -82.34 -3.35 -64.16
C GLU A 47 -82.32 -1.86 -63.76
N ALA A 48 -82.48 -1.55 -62.47
CA ALA A 48 -82.42 -0.17 -61.98
C ALA A 48 -81.00 0.45 -62.03
N ASN A 49 -79.95 -0.39 -62.02
CA ASN A 49 -78.55 0.07 -61.98
C ASN A 49 -77.70 -0.45 -63.16
N ALA A 50 -78.29 -1.19 -64.11
CA ALA A 50 -77.61 -1.83 -65.24
C ALA A 50 -76.93 -0.83 -66.20
N GLU A 51 -77.39 0.42 -66.25
CA GLU A 51 -76.73 1.47 -67.04
C GLU A 51 -75.54 2.14 -66.32
N ALA A 52 -75.32 1.86 -65.04
CA ALA A 52 -74.19 2.37 -64.27
C ALA A 52 -73.06 1.33 -64.11
N ALA A 53 -72.82 0.53 -65.16
CA ALA A 53 -71.60 -0.27 -65.27
C ALA A 53 -70.39 0.67 -65.31
N HIS A 54 -69.78 0.91 -64.14
CA HIS A 54 -68.56 1.71 -64.03
C HIS A 54 -67.44 0.97 -64.76
N PRO A 55 -66.83 1.55 -65.82
CA PRO A 55 -65.70 0.90 -66.48
C PRO A 55 -64.57 0.72 -65.46
N CYS A 56 -63.90 -0.43 -65.49
CA CYS A 56 -62.71 -0.71 -64.69
C CYS A 56 -61.65 0.35 -65.00
N GLN A 57 -61.58 1.40 -64.18
CA GLN A 57 -60.48 2.34 -64.22
C GLN A 57 -59.29 1.65 -63.56
N ASP A 58 -58.10 1.80 -64.15
CA ASP A 58 -56.84 1.42 -63.50
C ASP A 58 -56.80 2.04 -62.10
N GLY A 59 -57.16 1.26 -61.09
CA GLY A 59 -57.11 1.68 -59.70
C GLY A 59 -55.66 2.01 -59.36
N PRO A 60 -55.38 3.11 -58.63
CA PRO A 60 -54.01 3.51 -58.35
C PRO A 60 -53.26 2.33 -57.72
N SER A 61 -52.19 1.88 -58.41
CA SER A 61 -51.48 0.68 -57.98
C SER A 61 -50.99 0.86 -56.53
N PRO A 62 -51.18 -0.12 -55.62
CA PRO A 62 -50.88 0.03 -54.19
C PRO A 62 -49.41 0.35 -53.86
N LEU A 63 -48.51 0.27 -54.84
CA LEU A 63 -47.08 0.56 -54.72
C LEU A 63 -46.65 1.86 -55.43
N ALA A 64 -47.49 2.44 -56.28
CA ALA A 64 -47.19 3.73 -56.91
C ALA A 64 -47.58 4.85 -55.94
N VAL A 65 -46.63 5.18 -55.08
CA VAL A 65 -46.74 6.37 -54.23
C VAL A 65 -46.73 7.60 -55.13
N GLU A 66 -47.71 8.49 -54.93
CA GLU A 66 -47.79 9.77 -55.62
C GLU A 66 -46.53 10.61 -55.35
N VAL A 67 -45.88 11.11 -56.40
CA VAL A 67 -44.57 11.80 -56.31
C VAL A 67 -44.57 12.96 -55.31
N LYS A 68 -45.72 13.63 -55.13
CA LYS A 68 -45.91 14.71 -54.15
C LYS A 68 -45.77 14.25 -52.69
N GLU A 69 -46.24 13.04 -52.38
CA GLU A 69 -46.17 12.47 -51.03
C GLU A 69 -44.74 12.02 -50.73
N LEU A 70 -44.06 11.45 -51.73
CA LEU A 70 -42.65 11.13 -51.64
C LEU A 70 -41.81 12.40 -51.44
N ALA A 71 -42.08 13.47 -52.18
CA ALA A 71 -41.37 14.74 -52.04
C ALA A 71 -41.57 15.38 -50.65
N TRP A 72 -42.79 15.34 -50.10
CA TRP A 72 -43.07 15.89 -48.77
C TRP A 72 -42.45 15.03 -47.65
N GLY A 73 -42.57 13.71 -47.75
CA GLY A 73 -41.97 12.77 -46.81
C GLY A 73 -40.43 12.80 -46.83
N ALA A 74 -39.84 12.78 -48.03
CA ALA A 74 -38.39 12.90 -48.20
C ALA A 74 -37.88 14.27 -47.76
N GLY A 75 -38.61 15.36 -48.04
CA GLY A 75 -38.27 16.70 -47.58
C GLY A 75 -38.24 16.79 -46.05
N ALA A 76 -39.28 16.32 -45.38
CA ALA A 76 -39.33 16.27 -43.92
C ALA A 76 -38.20 15.40 -43.33
N PHE A 77 -37.91 14.25 -43.95
CA PHE A 77 -36.81 13.38 -43.54
C PHE A 77 -35.45 14.05 -43.72
N ILE A 78 -35.21 14.74 -44.84
CA ILE A 78 -33.95 15.47 -45.08
C ILE A 78 -33.77 16.58 -44.05
N VAL A 79 -34.81 17.36 -43.78
CA VAL A 79 -34.74 18.42 -42.75
C VAL A 79 -34.40 17.81 -41.39
N LEU A 80 -35.06 16.72 -40.99
CA LEU A 80 -34.74 15.99 -39.77
C LEU A 80 -33.29 15.47 -39.77
N ALA A 81 -32.83 14.90 -40.88
CA ALA A 81 -31.48 14.37 -41.03
C ALA A 81 -30.42 15.46 -40.89
N LEU A 82 -30.66 16.65 -41.44
CA LEU A 82 -29.78 17.82 -41.29
C LEU A 82 -29.77 18.31 -39.84
N LEU A 83 -30.94 18.42 -39.19
CA LEU A 83 -31.03 18.80 -37.77
C LEU A 83 -30.27 17.80 -36.88
N MET A 84 -30.43 16.49 -37.14
CA MET A 84 -29.66 15.47 -36.44
C MET A 84 -28.16 15.64 -36.70
N ARG A 85 -27.75 15.81 -37.96
CA ARG A 85 -26.35 15.89 -38.38
C ARG A 85 -25.62 17.09 -37.79
N PHE A 86 -26.29 18.24 -37.68
CA PHE A 86 -25.69 19.49 -37.22
C PHE A 86 -25.89 19.76 -35.73
N TRP A 87 -26.90 19.18 -35.08
CA TRP A 87 -27.21 19.49 -33.68
C TRP A 87 -27.14 18.26 -32.76
N LEU A 88 -27.84 17.18 -33.09
CA LEU A 88 -27.93 16.01 -32.20
C LEU A 88 -26.62 15.21 -32.15
N PHE A 89 -26.05 14.85 -33.30
CA PHE A 89 -24.79 14.10 -33.38
C PHE A 89 -23.61 14.80 -32.68
N PRO A 90 -23.35 16.10 -32.88
CA PRO A 90 -22.25 16.76 -32.17
C PRO A 90 -22.49 16.84 -30.66
N ALA A 91 -23.74 17.00 -30.20
CA ALA A 91 -24.05 17.00 -28.77
C ALA A 91 -23.77 15.62 -28.13
N VAL A 92 -24.20 14.53 -28.77
CA VAL A 92 -23.94 13.16 -28.29
C VAL A 92 -22.45 12.85 -28.31
N LYS A 93 -21.76 13.19 -29.40
CA LYS A 93 -20.31 12.99 -29.52
C LYS A 93 -19.55 13.74 -28.42
N LYS A 94 -19.89 15.00 -28.16
CA LYS A 94 -19.29 15.79 -27.08
C LYS A 94 -19.50 15.13 -25.70
N GLY A 95 -20.68 14.57 -25.46
CA GLY A 95 -20.96 13.83 -24.22
C GLY A 95 -20.13 12.55 -24.08
N MET A 96 -19.95 11.80 -25.17
CA MET A 96 -19.10 10.60 -25.20
C MET A 96 -17.62 10.95 -24.98
N ASP A 97 -17.11 11.94 -25.71
CA ASP A 97 -15.74 12.41 -25.59
C ASP A 97 -15.47 12.93 -24.17
N ALA A 98 -16.38 13.73 -23.60
CA ALA A 98 -16.26 14.22 -22.23
C ALA A 98 -16.17 13.07 -21.20
N ARG A 99 -16.99 12.02 -21.34
CA ARG A 99 -16.91 10.85 -20.46
C ARG A 99 -15.59 10.10 -20.64
N TYR A 100 -15.12 9.98 -21.87
CA TYR A 100 -13.85 9.31 -22.16
C TYR A 100 -12.67 10.05 -21.52
N HIS A 101 -12.61 11.37 -21.70
CA HIS A 101 -11.61 12.23 -21.08
C HIS A 101 -11.66 12.16 -19.55
N LEU A 102 -12.84 12.28 -18.94
CA LEU A 102 -12.98 12.20 -17.48
C LEU A 102 -12.46 10.86 -16.92
N ILE A 103 -12.72 9.75 -17.60
CA ILE A 103 -12.23 8.43 -17.19
C ILE A 103 -10.71 8.35 -17.35
N HIS A 104 -10.18 8.77 -18.50
CA HIS A 104 -8.76 8.73 -18.79
C HIS A 104 -7.96 9.60 -17.81
N ASP A 105 -8.37 10.86 -17.67
CA ASP A 105 -7.76 11.83 -16.76
C ASP A 105 -7.87 11.35 -15.31
N GLY A 106 -9.01 10.76 -14.93
CA GLY A 106 -9.19 10.15 -13.60
C GLY A 106 -8.22 9.00 -13.33
N HIS A 107 -7.96 8.13 -14.33
CA HIS A 107 -6.98 7.06 -14.22
C HIS A 107 -5.54 7.58 -14.16
N GLU A 108 -5.19 8.58 -14.98
CA GLU A 108 -3.87 9.21 -14.98
C GLU A 108 -3.61 9.93 -13.64
N GLN A 109 -4.59 10.70 -13.15
CA GLN A 109 -4.49 11.40 -11.87
C GLN A 109 -4.38 10.42 -10.69
N ALA A 110 -5.16 9.33 -10.69
CA ALA A 110 -5.05 8.30 -9.67
C ALA A 110 -3.69 7.59 -9.72
N THR A 111 -3.16 7.33 -10.91
CA THR A 111 -1.86 6.67 -11.09
C THR A 111 -0.71 7.56 -10.66
N SER A 112 -0.72 8.83 -11.07
CA SER A 112 0.28 9.83 -10.67
C SER A 112 0.24 10.11 -9.17
N SER A 113 -0.95 10.25 -8.57
CA SER A 113 -1.10 10.41 -7.12
C SER A 113 -0.58 9.19 -6.35
N ARG A 114 -0.87 7.97 -6.80
CA ARG A 114 -0.32 6.73 -6.21
C ARG A 114 1.19 6.64 -6.36
N ALA A 115 1.74 7.05 -7.50
CA ALA A 115 3.17 7.07 -7.74
C ALA A 115 3.87 8.08 -6.82
N ALA A 116 3.33 9.29 -6.69
CA ALA A 116 3.84 10.32 -5.78
C ALA A 116 3.81 9.85 -4.31
N ALA A 117 2.68 9.29 -3.85
CA ALA A 117 2.57 8.77 -2.48
C ALA A 117 3.57 7.62 -2.21
N ARG A 118 3.81 6.73 -3.19
CA ARG A 118 4.82 5.67 -3.06
C ARG A 118 6.24 6.24 -3.01
N ALA A 119 6.52 7.29 -3.78
CA ALA A 119 7.81 7.96 -3.75
C ALA A 119 8.05 8.62 -2.38
N GLU A 120 7.05 9.32 -1.83
CA GLU A 120 7.12 9.92 -0.49
C GLU A 120 7.35 8.87 0.60
N VAL A 121 6.68 7.71 0.53
CA VAL A 121 6.90 6.60 1.46
C VAL A 121 8.34 6.06 1.35
N ALA A 122 8.84 5.87 0.13
CA ALA A 122 10.21 5.39 -0.08
C ALA A 122 11.26 6.39 0.43
N GLU A 123 11.04 7.69 0.24
CA GLU A 123 11.89 8.75 0.80
C GLU A 123 11.85 8.74 2.34
N TYR A 124 10.66 8.61 2.93
CA TYR A 124 10.50 8.53 4.38
C TYR A 124 11.16 7.29 4.98
N GLU A 125 11.02 6.12 4.35
CA GLU A 125 11.69 4.89 4.77
C GLU A 125 13.21 5.01 4.68
N THR A 126 13.72 5.65 3.64
CA THR A 126 15.15 5.95 3.48
C THR A 126 15.64 6.89 4.59
N ALA A 127 14.90 7.98 4.86
CA ALA A 127 15.23 8.90 5.94
C ALA A 127 15.22 8.19 7.31
N LEU A 128 14.25 7.32 7.56
CA LEU A 128 14.22 6.50 8.78
C LEU A 128 15.42 5.56 8.89
N ALA A 129 15.85 4.94 7.79
CA ALA A 129 17.02 4.08 7.77
C ALA A 129 18.29 4.88 8.11
N THR A 130 18.46 6.07 7.52
CA THR A 130 19.58 6.98 7.83
C THR A 130 19.57 7.40 9.29
N VAL A 131 18.44 7.86 9.84
CA VAL A 131 18.32 8.25 11.25
C VAL A 131 18.64 7.09 12.19
N LYS A 132 18.19 5.86 11.88
CA LYS A 132 18.54 4.67 12.67
C LYS A 132 20.03 4.35 12.62
N ALA A 133 20.66 4.50 11.45
CA ALA A 133 22.09 4.29 11.31
C ALA A 133 22.89 5.32 12.12
N GLU A 134 22.54 6.61 12.01
CA GLU A 134 23.17 7.69 12.80
C GLU A 134 22.95 7.51 14.30
N ALA A 135 21.75 7.08 14.72
CA ALA A 135 21.48 6.82 16.13
C ALA A 135 22.35 5.67 16.66
N ASN A 136 22.47 4.58 15.91
CA ASN A 136 23.35 3.47 16.28
C ASN A 136 24.81 3.91 16.34
N GLU A 137 25.28 4.70 15.37
CA GLU A 137 26.64 5.25 15.37
C GLU A 137 26.90 6.12 16.62
N ARG A 138 25.96 7.00 16.98
CA ARG A 138 26.07 7.82 18.20
C ARG A 138 26.08 6.98 19.47
N VAL A 139 25.27 5.92 19.54
CA VAL A 139 25.24 5.01 20.68
C VAL A 139 26.56 4.26 20.81
N GLU A 140 27.11 3.76 19.71
CA GLU A 140 28.41 3.07 19.72
C GLU A 140 29.56 4.02 20.06
N ALA A 141 29.55 5.25 19.52
CA ALA A 141 30.52 6.27 19.89
C ALA A 141 30.45 6.60 21.39
N ALA A 142 29.24 6.78 21.94
CA ALA A 142 29.05 7.05 23.37
C ALA A 142 29.48 5.87 24.26
N ARG A 143 29.25 4.62 23.81
CA ARG A 143 29.75 3.42 24.50
C ARG A 143 31.27 3.39 24.50
N ALA A 144 31.91 3.64 23.35
CA ALA A 144 33.36 3.67 23.24
C ALA A 144 33.99 4.74 24.14
N THR A 145 33.42 5.95 24.19
CA THR A 145 33.90 7.01 25.10
C THR A 145 33.71 6.63 26.56
N LEU A 146 32.56 6.04 26.92
CA LEU A 146 32.29 5.61 28.29
C LEU A 146 33.26 4.52 28.76
N GLU A 147 33.55 3.53 27.91
CA GLU A 147 34.51 2.47 28.22
C GLU A 147 35.94 3.02 28.34
N ALA A 148 36.33 3.97 27.49
CA ALA A 148 37.62 4.65 27.60
C ALA A 148 37.75 5.44 28.91
N GLU A 149 36.71 6.19 29.30
CA GLU A 149 36.67 6.90 30.58
C GLU A 149 36.70 5.94 31.77
N ARG A 150 35.95 4.84 31.73
CA ARG A 150 35.98 3.80 32.76
C ARG A 150 37.37 3.21 32.91
N ALA A 151 38.03 2.85 31.82
CA ALA A 151 39.38 2.31 31.84
C ALA A 151 40.37 3.33 32.43
N ALA A 152 40.30 4.60 32.01
CA ALA A 152 41.15 5.66 32.53
C ALA A 152 40.94 5.87 34.05
N ARG A 153 39.68 5.90 34.51
CA ARG A 153 39.34 6.02 35.93
C ARG A 153 39.82 4.84 36.75
N LEU A 154 39.68 3.62 36.24
CA LEU A 154 40.20 2.43 36.91
C LEU A 154 41.72 2.47 37.05
N THR A 155 42.44 2.88 36.01
CA THR A 155 43.90 3.06 36.07
C THR A 155 44.30 4.15 37.08
N GLU A 156 43.60 5.30 37.07
CA GLU A 156 43.83 6.40 38.03
C GLU A 156 43.62 5.93 39.48
N VAL A 157 42.50 5.25 39.75
CA VAL A 157 42.17 4.74 41.09
C VAL A 157 43.15 3.68 41.53
N ASN A 158 43.55 2.75 40.65
CA ASN A 158 44.54 1.73 40.97
C ASN A 158 45.91 2.35 41.29
N ALA A 159 46.35 3.36 40.54
CA ALA A 159 47.57 4.10 40.82
C ALA A 159 47.49 4.83 42.17
N ALA A 160 46.36 5.48 42.47
CA ALA A 160 46.15 6.15 43.75
C ALA A 160 46.13 5.15 44.93
N ILE A 161 45.53 3.98 44.76
CA ILE A 161 45.56 2.91 45.77
C ILE A 161 47.00 2.41 45.99
N ALA A 162 47.77 2.19 44.92
CA ALA A 162 49.16 1.77 45.03
C ALA A 162 50.01 2.81 45.78
N ALA A 163 49.89 4.10 45.43
CA ALA A 163 50.58 5.18 46.12
C ALA A 163 50.20 5.28 47.61
N LYS A 164 48.90 5.14 47.95
CA LYS A 164 48.45 5.12 49.35
C LYS A 164 49.00 3.92 50.12
N LYS A 165 49.09 2.75 49.49
CA LYS A 165 49.68 1.55 50.10
C LYS A 165 51.17 1.73 50.36
N GLU A 166 51.90 2.33 49.43
CA GLU A 166 53.32 2.64 49.60
C GLU A 166 53.55 3.65 50.73
N ALA A 167 52.79 4.75 50.74
CA ALA A 167 52.84 5.73 51.83
C ALA A 167 52.53 5.10 53.20
N ALA A 168 51.47 4.29 53.28
CA ALA A 168 51.13 3.56 54.50
C ALA A 168 52.21 2.55 54.92
N ALA A 169 52.91 1.92 53.97
CA ALA A 169 54.02 1.02 54.27
C ALA A 169 55.23 1.78 54.83
N VAL A 170 55.54 2.96 54.30
CA VAL A 170 56.60 3.85 54.80
C VAL A 170 56.26 4.34 56.21
N GLU A 171 55.03 4.82 56.44
CA GLU A 171 54.56 5.24 57.76
C GLU A 171 54.59 4.09 58.77
N ALA A 172 54.16 2.89 58.37
CA ALA A 172 54.22 1.70 59.23
C ALA A 172 55.66 1.30 59.57
N ALA A 173 56.60 1.41 58.62
CA ALA A 173 58.02 1.16 58.87
C ALA A 173 58.61 2.19 59.85
N ALA A 174 58.32 3.48 59.66
CA ALA A 174 58.76 4.54 60.55
C ALA A 174 58.18 4.40 61.97
N ALA A 175 56.89 4.07 62.09
CA ALA A 175 56.24 3.81 63.38
C ALA A 175 56.85 2.60 64.10
N ARG A 176 57.15 1.52 63.36
CA ARG A 176 57.84 0.34 63.94
C ARG A 176 59.24 0.68 64.43
N GLU A 177 59.98 1.51 63.69
CA GLU A 177 61.32 1.96 64.11
C GLU A 177 61.26 2.84 65.36
N ALA A 178 60.31 3.79 65.42
CA ALA A 178 60.08 4.62 66.60
C ALA A 178 59.73 3.76 67.84
N ILE A 179 58.83 2.79 67.69
CA ILE A 179 58.47 1.86 68.78
C ILE A 179 59.70 1.06 69.23
N ARG A 180 60.55 0.59 68.31
CA ARG A 180 61.79 -0.12 68.66
C ARG A 180 62.73 0.78 69.46
N ALA A 181 62.92 2.03 69.04
CA ALA A 181 63.75 2.99 69.75
C ALA A 181 63.21 3.29 71.17
N ASP A 182 61.90 3.47 71.31
CA ASP A 182 61.26 3.69 72.61
C ASP A 182 61.41 2.47 73.54
N VAL A 183 61.23 1.26 73.02
CA VAL A 183 61.42 0.01 73.76
C VAL A 183 62.89 -0.17 74.18
N ALA A 184 63.84 0.13 73.29
CA ALA A 184 65.27 0.06 73.59
C ALA A 184 65.66 1.07 74.69
N ALA A 185 65.15 2.30 74.63
CA ALA A 185 65.37 3.33 75.65
C ALA A 185 64.80 2.90 77.02
N ALA A 186 63.58 2.37 77.04
CA ALA A 186 62.95 1.88 78.27
C ALA A 186 63.70 0.67 78.86
N ALA A 187 64.12 -0.28 78.02
CA ALA A 187 64.92 -1.42 78.44
C ALA A 187 66.28 -0.98 79.02
N ALA A 188 66.96 -0.03 78.38
CA ALA A 188 68.23 0.52 78.86
C ALA A 188 68.08 1.22 80.22
N ASP A 189 67.00 1.98 80.44
CA ASP A 189 66.73 2.62 81.73
C ASP A 189 66.53 1.57 82.85
N VAL A 190 65.71 0.55 82.59
CA VAL A 190 65.46 -0.55 83.55
C VAL A 190 66.75 -1.32 83.85
N THR A 191 67.54 -1.66 82.82
CA THR A 191 68.82 -2.37 82.99
C THR A 191 69.83 -1.52 83.77
N SER A 192 69.96 -0.23 83.44
CA SER A 192 70.86 0.70 84.15
C SER A 192 70.50 0.75 85.64
N ARG A 193 69.22 0.91 85.96
CA ARG A 193 68.72 0.94 87.34
C ARG A 193 68.98 -0.36 88.08
N THR A 194 68.81 -1.50 87.40
CA THR A 194 69.04 -2.82 87.98
C THR A 194 70.53 -3.06 88.27
N VAL A 195 71.42 -2.66 87.34
CA VAL A 195 72.88 -2.77 87.52
C VAL A 195 73.38 -1.86 88.65
N GLU A 196 72.84 -0.64 88.74
CA GLU A 196 73.15 0.29 89.83
C GLU A 196 72.74 -0.30 91.20
N LEU A 197 71.54 -0.88 91.30
CA LEU A 197 71.07 -1.55 92.52
C LEU A 197 71.92 -2.78 92.88
N ALA A 198 72.39 -3.55 91.89
CA ALA A 198 73.16 -4.77 92.12
C ALA A 198 74.64 -4.51 92.48
N THR A 199 75.25 -3.47 91.91
CA THR A 199 76.69 -3.19 92.04
C THR A 199 77.02 -2.00 92.93
N GLY A 200 76.03 -1.17 93.27
CA GLY A 200 76.21 0.05 94.06
C GLY A 200 76.97 1.16 93.32
N ARG A 201 77.18 1.04 92.01
CA ARG A 201 77.85 2.04 91.17
C ARG A 201 76.99 2.40 89.96
N VAL A 202 77.05 3.67 89.56
CA VAL A 202 76.38 4.14 88.34
C VAL A 202 77.08 3.55 87.11
N PRO A 203 76.39 2.74 86.28
CA PRO A 203 76.96 2.17 85.07
C PRO A 203 77.10 3.23 83.97
N ASP A 204 78.03 3.01 83.03
CA ASP A 204 78.13 3.85 81.84
C ASP A 204 76.91 3.64 80.93
N GLN A 205 76.12 4.70 80.74
CA GLN A 205 74.90 4.64 79.94
C GLN A 205 75.15 4.33 78.47
N ALA A 206 76.30 4.72 77.91
CA ALA A 206 76.62 4.42 76.52
C ALA A 206 76.85 2.91 76.32
N ALA A 207 77.61 2.29 77.23
CA ALA A 207 77.84 0.84 77.22
C ALA A 207 76.56 0.02 77.43
N VAL A 208 75.67 0.44 78.35
CA VAL A 208 74.39 -0.27 78.59
C VAL A 208 73.48 -0.20 77.37
N ARG A 209 73.35 0.97 76.73
CA ARG A 209 72.55 1.12 75.50
C ARG A 209 73.08 0.24 74.37
N ALA A 210 74.39 0.27 74.13
CA ALA A 210 75.03 -0.57 73.12
C ALA A 210 74.81 -2.08 73.36
N ALA A 211 74.83 -2.53 74.63
CA ALA A 211 74.57 -3.91 74.99
C ALA A 211 73.11 -4.33 74.79
N VAL A 212 72.15 -3.46 75.14
CA VAL A 212 70.71 -3.70 74.93
C VAL A 212 70.37 -3.72 73.44
N ASP A 213 70.90 -2.78 72.66
CA ASP A 213 70.71 -2.74 71.20
C ASP A 213 71.30 -4.00 70.54
N GLY A 214 72.48 -4.43 70.98
CA GLY A 214 73.10 -5.68 70.54
C GLY A 214 72.24 -6.92 70.84
N ALA A 215 71.65 -7.00 72.03
CA ALA A 215 70.78 -8.11 72.42
C ALA A 215 69.46 -8.12 71.64
N MET A 216 68.82 -6.95 71.47
CA MET A 216 67.58 -6.79 70.69
C MET A 216 67.77 -7.19 69.22
N THR A 217 68.95 -6.92 68.65
CA THR A 217 69.25 -7.27 67.26
C THR A 217 69.54 -8.77 67.09
N ALA A 218 70.18 -9.39 68.10
CA ALA A 218 70.49 -10.82 68.09
C ALA A 218 69.24 -11.71 68.14
N GLU A 219 68.22 -11.36 68.93
CA GLU A 219 66.97 -12.14 69.00
C GLU A 219 66.09 -12.03 67.74
N VAL A 220 66.13 -10.90 67.02
CA VAL A 220 65.37 -10.73 65.76
C VAL A 220 65.97 -11.55 64.61
N SER A 221 67.22 -12.03 64.76
CA SER A 221 67.98 -12.75 63.73
C SER A 221 67.95 -14.28 63.87
N ALA A 222 67.34 -14.80 64.94
CA ALA A 222 67.22 -16.23 65.27
C ALA A 222 65.79 -16.73 65.03
#